data_AF-A0A317K554-F1
#
_entry.id   AF-A0A317K554-F1
#
_cell.length_a   1.000
_cell.length_b   1.000
_cell.length_c   1.000
_cell.angle_alpha   90.00
_cell.angle_beta   90.00
_cell.angle_gamma   90.00
#
_symmetry.space_group_name_H-M   'P 1'
#
loop_
_entity.id
_entity.type
_entity.pdbx_description
1 polymer ?
#
loop_
_entity_poly.entity_id
_entity_poly.type
_entity_poly.pdbx_seq_one_letter_code
_entity_poly.pdbx_strand_id
1 'polypeptide(L)'
;MTVLLGALLTALLSIGVLSVPIPYVVLGPGPTVNTLGTSDGKEVIQVSGRATSTSAGQLRLTTVGVQPTVKLRSALAGWFSPDEAVVPRELVYPPGESQEEVEKRNAEDFQNSQTSAETAALRELGFPIQVLVKGVTAGGPSAAVLKPGDVLTSVDGQPVTSAARLTELIRAKPAGTPLKIGYTRNGTAATATVTSREQDGRPRIGIEIDQQQPHPFTLKIDLGDIGGPSAGLMFALGIVDKLEPADLTGGKVVAGTGTIDDEGRVGPIGGIAQKLVGAKDAGAKVFLVPAENCAEAVRNPQPDLPLLRVATLDDALKALDTLRAGGQPTRC
;
A
#
# COMPACT_ATOMS: atom_id res chain seq x y z
N MET A 1 12.31 -60.70 -18.84
CA MET A 1 11.07 -60.48 -18.08
C MET A 1 11.29 -59.65 -16.82
N THR A 2 12.24 -60.00 -15.95
CA THR A 2 12.58 -59.24 -14.73
C THR A 2 13.04 -57.80 -14.98
N VAL A 3 13.86 -57.55 -16.01
CA VAL A 3 14.31 -56.18 -16.38
C VAL A 3 13.16 -55.30 -16.87
N LEU A 4 12.25 -55.85 -17.69
CA LEU A 4 11.07 -55.12 -18.20
C LEU A 4 10.06 -54.84 -17.08
N LEU A 5 9.83 -55.81 -16.19
CA LEU A 5 8.96 -55.63 -15.03
C LEU A 5 9.54 -54.61 -14.04
N GLY A 6 10.86 -54.65 -13.81
CA GLY A 6 11.58 -53.66 -13.00
C GLY A 6 11.48 -52.25 -13.59
N ALA A 7 11.73 -52.08 -14.89
CA ALA A 7 11.62 -50.80 -15.58
C ALA A 7 10.18 -50.24 -15.52
N LEU A 8 9.16 -51.10 -15.68
CA LEU A 8 7.76 -50.70 -15.56
C LEU A 8 7.41 -50.25 -14.13
N LEU A 9 7.84 -51.01 -13.11
CA LEU A 9 7.66 -50.65 -11.70
C LEU A 9 8.36 -49.33 -11.35
N THR A 10 9.60 -49.14 -11.79
CA THR A 10 10.33 -47.89 -11.58
C THR A 10 9.66 -46.72 -12.29
N ALA A 11 9.17 -46.91 -13.52
CA ALA A 11 8.43 -45.87 -14.25
C ALA A 11 7.13 -45.50 -13.53
N LEU A 12 6.35 -46.50 -13.08
CA LEU A 12 5.10 -46.27 -12.35
C LEU A 12 5.33 -45.59 -10.99
N LEU A 13 6.36 -46.01 -10.23
CA LEU A 13 6.75 -45.37 -8.98
C LEU A 13 7.22 -43.92 -9.21
N SER A 14 7.99 -43.67 -10.28
CA SER A 14 8.44 -42.33 -10.64
C SER A 14 7.26 -41.42 -11.02
N ILE A 15 6.30 -41.92 -11.80
CA ILE A 15 5.07 -41.20 -12.15
C ILE A 15 4.24 -40.91 -10.89
N GLY A 16 4.16 -41.87 -9.96
CA GLY A 16 3.52 -41.71 -8.66
C GLY A 16 4.15 -40.58 -7.85
N VAL A 17 5.48 -40.60 -7.67
CA VAL A 17 6.24 -39.60 -6.91
C VAL A 17 6.10 -38.19 -7.52
N LEU A 18 6.11 -38.07 -8.85
CA LEU A 18 5.94 -36.79 -9.55
C LEU A 18 4.55 -36.15 -9.35
N SER A 19 3.57 -36.92 -8.88
CA SER A 19 2.19 -36.49 -8.66
C SER A 19 1.89 -36.10 -7.20
N VAL A 20 2.82 -36.34 -6.27
CA VAL A 20 2.68 -36.03 -4.85
C VAL A 20 2.75 -34.52 -4.61
N PRO A 21 1.81 -33.93 -3.83
CA PRO A 21 1.93 -32.54 -3.38
C PRO A 21 3.14 -32.36 -2.47
N ILE A 22 3.90 -31.30 -2.69
CA ILE A 22 5.07 -30.97 -1.86
C ILE A 22 4.79 -29.70 -1.03
N PRO A 23 5.48 -29.48 0.10
CA PRO A 23 5.27 -28.30 0.96
C PRO A 23 5.93 -27.03 0.39
N TYR A 24 5.73 -26.79 -0.91
CA TYR A 24 6.22 -25.63 -1.65
C TYR A 24 5.07 -24.98 -2.40
N VAL A 25 5.25 -23.71 -2.72
CA VAL A 25 4.36 -22.92 -3.57
C VAL A 25 5.15 -22.36 -4.74
N VAL A 26 4.45 -22.13 -5.85
CA VAL A 26 5.02 -21.46 -7.03
C VAL A 26 4.49 -20.04 -7.05
N LEU A 27 5.41 -19.07 -7.03
CA LEU A 27 5.14 -17.65 -7.25
C LEU A 27 5.37 -17.32 -8.72
N GLY A 28 4.42 -16.62 -9.34
CA GLY A 28 4.55 -16.17 -10.73
C GLY A 28 3.96 -14.76 -10.93
N PRO A 29 4.08 -14.19 -12.13
CA PRO A 29 3.43 -12.93 -12.47
C PRO A 29 1.93 -13.04 -12.26
N GLY A 30 1.37 -12.13 -11.45
CA GLY A 30 -0.07 -12.02 -11.27
C GLY A 30 -0.71 -11.09 -12.31
N PRO A 31 -2.06 -10.99 -12.34
CA PRO A 31 -2.75 -10.03 -13.18
C PRO A 31 -2.30 -8.59 -12.85
N THR A 32 -2.30 -7.75 -13.87
CA THR A 32 -2.09 -6.30 -13.72
C THR A 32 -3.41 -5.57 -13.94
N VAL A 33 -3.64 -4.50 -13.20
CA VAL A 33 -4.89 -3.73 -13.28
C VAL A 33 -4.57 -2.28 -13.55
N ASN A 34 -5.24 -1.69 -14.54
CA ASN A 34 -5.21 -0.26 -14.77
C ASN A 34 -6.13 0.46 -13.77
N THR A 35 -5.57 1.22 -12.82
CA THR A 35 -6.32 1.95 -11.79
C THR A 35 -7.15 3.10 -12.37
N LEU A 36 -6.80 3.57 -13.57
CA LEU A 36 -7.57 4.57 -14.32
C LEU A 36 -8.64 3.96 -15.22
N GLY A 37 -8.68 2.63 -15.32
CA GLY A 37 -9.58 1.90 -16.21
C GLY A 37 -10.77 1.29 -15.47
N THR A 38 -11.32 0.24 -16.09
CA THR A 38 -12.46 -0.52 -15.56
C THR A 38 -12.09 -1.96 -15.21
N SER A 39 -12.62 -2.48 -14.11
CA SER A 39 -12.64 -3.90 -13.74
C SER A 39 -14.09 -4.37 -13.58
N ASP A 40 -14.45 -5.53 -14.13
CA ASP A 40 -15.80 -6.11 -14.03
C ASP A 40 -16.94 -5.14 -14.38
N GLY A 41 -16.71 -4.31 -15.41
CA GLY A 41 -17.68 -3.34 -15.92
C GLY A 41 -17.82 -2.06 -15.08
N LYS A 42 -17.01 -1.86 -14.03
CA LYS A 42 -16.99 -0.65 -13.21
C LYS A 42 -15.62 0.02 -13.24
N GLU A 43 -15.58 1.34 -13.10
CA GLU A 43 -14.30 2.04 -12.89
C GLU A 43 -13.63 1.56 -11.60
N VAL A 44 -12.31 1.39 -11.65
CA VAL A 44 -11.52 0.97 -10.48
C VAL A 44 -11.53 2.05 -9.40
N ILE A 45 -11.37 3.32 -9.80
CA ILE A 45 -11.47 4.48 -8.91
C ILE A 45 -12.68 5.31 -9.35
N GLN A 46 -13.67 5.41 -8.47
CA GLN A 46 -14.93 6.10 -8.70
C GLN A 46 -14.97 7.38 -7.88
N VAL A 47 -15.25 8.50 -8.54
CA VAL A 47 -15.42 9.81 -7.90
C VAL A 47 -16.81 10.33 -8.25
N SER A 48 -17.57 10.79 -7.25
CA SER A 48 -18.86 11.47 -7.48
C SER A 48 -18.95 12.75 -6.66
N GLY A 49 -19.70 13.74 -7.16
CA GLY A 49 -19.82 15.06 -6.53
C GLY A 49 -18.74 16.08 -6.94
N ARG A 50 -17.84 15.73 -7.86
CA ARG A 50 -16.85 16.64 -8.48
C ARG A 50 -16.51 16.18 -9.90
N ALA A 51 -16.01 17.09 -10.73
CA ALA A 51 -15.44 16.77 -12.04
C ALA A 51 -14.16 15.93 -11.91
N THR A 52 -14.00 14.95 -12.80
CA THR A 52 -12.80 14.12 -12.94
C THR A 52 -12.09 14.43 -14.25
N SER A 53 -10.80 14.10 -14.28
CA SER A 53 -9.98 14.11 -15.49
C SER A 53 -9.90 12.71 -16.11
N THR A 54 -9.28 12.65 -17.29
CA THR A 54 -8.92 11.40 -17.96
C THR A 54 -7.47 11.50 -18.46
N SER A 55 -6.83 10.35 -18.56
CA SER A 55 -5.46 10.22 -19.04
C SER A 55 -5.40 9.36 -20.29
N ALA A 56 -4.49 9.69 -21.21
CA ALA A 56 -4.33 8.95 -22.46
C ALA A 56 -3.61 7.61 -22.28
N GLY A 57 -2.85 7.47 -21.18
CA GLY A 57 -2.12 6.26 -20.82
C GLY A 57 -2.79 5.46 -19.71
N GLN A 58 -1.98 4.73 -18.95
CA GLN A 58 -2.45 3.81 -17.90
C GLN A 58 -1.56 3.89 -16.68
N LEU A 59 -2.17 3.75 -15.50
CA LEU A 59 -1.47 3.47 -14.24
C LEU A 59 -1.77 2.03 -13.84
N ARG A 60 -0.81 1.13 -14.00
CA ARG A 60 -0.99 -0.30 -13.76
C ARG A 60 -0.35 -0.74 -12.45
N LEU A 61 -1.17 -1.26 -11.53
CA LEU A 61 -0.64 -2.03 -10.41
C LEU A 61 -0.29 -3.45 -10.87
N THR A 62 0.72 -4.04 -10.25
CA THR A 62 1.16 -5.42 -10.50
C THR A 62 1.02 -6.29 -9.27
N THR A 63 0.57 -7.53 -9.46
CA THR A 63 0.37 -8.51 -8.38
C THR A 63 1.30 -9.71 -8.56
N VAL A 64 1.34 -10.58 -7.54
CA VAL A 64 2.05 -11.86 -7.58
C VAL A 64 1.01 -12.96 -7.49
N GLY A 65 1.02 -13.88 -8.45
CA GLY A 65 0.20 -15.09 -8.39
C GLY A 65 0.85 -16.13 -7.50
N VAL A 66 0.05 -16.79 -6.66
CA VAL A 66 0.49 -17.88 -5.80
C VAL A 66 -0.24 -19.15 -6.20
N GLN A 67 0.49 -20.21 -6.51
CA GLN A 67 -0.06 -21.56 -6.66
C GLN A 67 0.11 -22.31 -5.32
N PRO A 68 -0.95 -22.48 -4.51
CA PRO A 68 -0.84 -22.99 -3.14
C PRO A 68 -0.55 -24.49 -3.07
N THR A 69 -0.95 -25.25 -4.10
CA THR A 69 -0.80 -26.71 -4.15
C THR A 69 0.06 -27.08 -5.34
N VAL A 70 1.32 -27.42 -5.06
CA VAL A 70 2.32 -27.73 -6.09
C VAL A 70 2.66 -29.21 -6.07
N LYS A 71 2.63 -29.85 -7.24
CA LYS A 71 3.13 -31.21 -7.45
C LYS A 71 4.61 -31.16 -7.76
N LEU A 72 5.36 -32.21 -7.41
CA LEU A 72 6.82 -32.26 -7.63
C LEU A 72 7.24 -31.93 -9.07
N ARG A 73 6.50 -32.41 -10.08
CA ARG A 73 6.77 -32.07 -11.49
C ARG A 73 6.68 -30.57 -11.80
N SER A 74 5.74 -29.86 -11.17
CA SER A 74 5.52 -28.43 -11.38
C SER A 74 6.59 -27.62 -10.66
N ALA A 75 7.02 -28.07 -9.49
CA ALA A 75 8.17 -27.49 -8.80
C ALA A 75 9.47 -27.65 -9.58
N LEU A 76 9.72 -28.84 -10.15
CA LEU A 76 10.86 -29.07 -11.03
C LEU A 76 10.84 -28.15 -12.25
N ALA A 77 9.69 -28.01 -12.92
CA ALA A 77 9.55 -27.07 -14.04
C ALA A 77 9.79 -25.62 -13.61
N GLY A 78 9.20 -25.19 -12.48
CA GLY A 78 9.36 -23.83 -11.94
C GLY A 78 10.81 -23.47 -11.60
N TRP A 79 11.63 -24.43 -11.15
CA TRP A 79 13.06 -24.18 -10.90
C TRP A 79 13.89 -23.87 -12.15
N PHE A 80 13.40 -24.25 -13.33
CA PHE A 80 14.03 -23.89 -14.60
C PHE A 80 13.35 -22.68 -15.28
N SER A 81 12.29 -22.15 -14.69
CA SER A 81 11.60 -20.96 -15.20
C SER A 81 12.34 -19.69 -14.80
N PRO A 82 12.53 -18.73 -15.73
CA PRO A 82 13.06 -17.41 -15.38
C PRO A 82 12.02 -16.52 -14.66
N ASP A 83 10.73 -16.85 -14.76
CA ASP A 83 9.62 -15.99 -14.32
C ASP A 83 8.89 -16.52 -13.08
N GLU A 84 9.18 -17.77 -12.67
CA GLU A 84 8.57 -18.40 -11.50
C GLU A 84 9.59 -18.58 -10.36
N ALA A 85 9.11 -18.53 -9.12
CA ALA A 85 9.91 -18.88 -7.95
C ALA A 85 9.24 -20.00 -7.16
N VAL A 86 9.98 -21.09 -6.94
CA VAL A 86 9.57 -22.21 -6.10
C VAL A 86 10.08 -21.96 -4.69
N VAL A 87 9.18 -21.69 -3.75
CA VAL A 87 9.53 -21.32 -2.38
C VAL A 87 8.82 -22.21 -1.36
N PRO A 88 9.40 -22.45 -0.17
CA PRO A 88 8.72 -23.18 0.90
C PRO A 88 7.35 -22.55 1.20
N ARG A 89 6.33 -23.40 1.36
CA ARG A 89 4.94 -22.94 1.61
C ARG A 89 4.85 -22.02 2.83
N GLU A 90 5.65 -22.29 3.86
CA GLU A 90 5.71 -21.52 5.11
C GLU A 90 6.13 -20.06 4.95
N LEU A 91 6.81 -19.71 3.86
CA LEU A 91 7.17 -18.30 3.56
C LEU A 91 5.95 -17.48 3.11
N VAL A 92 4.90 -18.14 2.63
CA VAL A 92 3.67 -17.49 2.14
C VAL A 92 2.48 -17.76 3.08
N TYR A 93 2.44 -18.95 3.65
CA TYR A 93 1.41 -19.40 4.58
C TYR A 93 2.08 -19.79 5.91
N PRO A 94 2.17 -18.86 6.89
CA PRO A 94 2.85 -19.10 8.14
C PRO A 94 2.38 -20.37 8.88
N PRO A 95 3.25 -21.04 9.65
CA PRO A 95 2.85 -22.20 10.43
C PRO A 95 1.74 -21.86 11.42
N GLY A 96 0.68 -22.66 11.44
CA GLY A 96 -0.47 -22.48 12.33
C GLY A 96 -1.59 -21.60 11.76
N GLU A 97 -1.42 -21.04 10.56
CA GLU A 97 -2.48 -20.33 9.84
C GLU A 97 -3.01 -21.17 8.67
N SER A 98 -4.32 -21.23 8.54
CA SER A 98 -5.00 -21.79 7.38
C SER A 98 -4.89 -20.85 6.17
N GLN A 99 -5.08 -21.40 4.97
CA GLN A 99 -5.11 -20.59 3.74
C GLN A 99 -6.21 -19.51 3.79
N GLU A 100 -7.38 -19.84 4.33
CA GLU A 100 -8.50 -18.92 4.46
C GLU A 100 -8.18 -17.75 5.40
N GLU A 101 -7.49 -17.99 6.51
CA GLU A 101 -7.03 -16.92 7.42
C GLU A 101 -6.02 -15.99 6.73
N VAL A 102 -5.08 -16.54 5.95
CA VAL A 102 -4.12 -15.75 5.18
C VAL A 102 -4.82 -14.92 4.11
N GLU A 103 -5.78 -15.49 3.39
CA GLU A 103 -6.57 -14.78 2.36
C GLU A 103 -7.42 -13.67 2.98
N LYS A 104 -8.05 -13.92 4.14
CA LYS A 104 -8.79 -12.91 4.89
C LYS A 104 -7.89 -11.76 5.33
N ARG A 105 -6.72 -12.05 5.92
CA ARG A 105 -5.73 -11.02 6.28
C ARG A 105 -5.28 -10.22 5.05
N ASN A 106 -4.99 -10.89 3.94
CA ASN A 106 -4.58 -10.21 2.71
C ASN A 106 -5.67 -9.28 2.16
N ALA A 107 -6.95 -9.63 2.33
CA ALA A 107 -8.08 -8.78 1.97
C ALA A 107 -8.20 -7.56 2.91
N GLU A 108 -8.00 -7.74 4.21
CA GLU A 108 -7.95 -6.65 5.20
C GLU A 108 -6.77 -5.70 4.91
N ASP A 109 -5.58 -6.22 4.66
CA ASP A 109 -4.39 -5.44 4.28
C ASP A 109 -4.60 -4.66 2.98
N PHE A 110 -5.35 -5.23 2.03
CA PHE A 110 -5.70 -4.57 0.78
C PHE A 110 -6.69 -3.41 1.01
N GLN A 111 -7.71 -3.59 1.85
CA GLN A 111 -8.62 -2.50 2.26
C GLN A 111 -7.88 -1.39 3.00
N ASN A 112 -6.96 -1.74 3.90
CA ASN A 112 -6.11 -0.78 4.60
C ASN A 112 -5.25 0.02 3.60
N SER A 113 -4.71 -0.65 2.58
CA SER A 113 -3.90 0.00 1.55
C SER A 113 -4.71 0.98 0.69
N GLN A 114 -5.98 0.68 0.42
CA GLN A 114 -6.89 1.63 -0.25
C GLN A 114 -7.13 2.87 0.62
N THR A 115 -7.36 2.66 1.92
CA THR A 115 -7.61 3.75 2.87
C THR A 115 -6.39 4.67 3.03
N SER A 116 -5.20 4.10 3.15
CA SER A 116 -3.96 4.88 3.21
C SER A 116 -3.63 5.56 1.88
N ALA A 117 -3.93 4.93 0.74
CA ALA A 117 -3.78 5.55 -0.57
C ALA A 117 -4.71 6.75 -0.76
N GLU A 118 -5.98 6.61 -0.38
CA GLU A 118 -6.95 7.71 -0.34
C GLU A 118 -6.45 8.84 0.55
N THR A 119 -6.01 8.50 1.76
CA THR A 119 -5.50 9.48 2.71
C THR A 119 -4.31 10.25 2.17
N ALA A 120 -3.31 9.55 1.65
CA ALA A 120 -2.09 10.12 1.08
C ALA A 120 -2.39 11.01 -0.15
N ALA A 121 -3.23 10.53 -1.07
CA ALA A 121 -3.61 11.28 -2.26
C ALA A 121 -4.41 12.56 -1.91
N LEU A 122 -5.38 12.45 -1.01
CA LEU A 122 -6.18 13.61 -0.62
C LEU A 122 -5.34 14.65 0.14
N ARG A 123 -4.36 14.23 0.94
CA ARG A 123 -3.40 15.16 1.56
C ARG A 123 -2.56 15.89 0.52
N GLU A 124 -2.06 15.17 -0.48
CA GLU A 124 -1.30 15.75 -1.60
C GLU A 124 -2.16 16.80 -2.34
N LEU A 125 -3.46 16.54 -2.49
CA LEU A 125 -4.43 17.44 -3.09
C LEU A 125 -4.90 18.58 -2.18
N GLY A 126 -4.31 18.72 -0.99
CA GLY A 126 -4.61 19.80 -0.05
C GLY A 126 -5.86 19.59 0.81
N PHE A 127 -6.37 18.36 0.93
CA PHE A 127 -7.40 17.98 1.90
C PHE A 127 -6.73 17.45 3.18
N PRO A 128 -6.53 18.29 4.22
CA PRO A 128 -5.78 17.89 5.40
C PRO A 128 -6.56 16.91 6.25
N ILE A 129 -5.83 16.03 6.91
CA ILE A 129 -6.37 15.25 8.03
C ILE A 129 -6.70 16.22 9.17
N GLN A 130 -7.86 16.03 9.76
CA GLN A 130 -8.32 16.67 10.98
C GLN A 130 -8.36 15.63 12.10
N VAL A 131 -7.70 15.94 13.21
CA VAL A 131 -7.79 15.14 14.44
C VAL A 131 -8.76 15.84 15.38
N LEU A 132 -9.98 15.32 15.47
CA LEU A 132 -11.04 15.90 16.27
C LEU A 132 -11.02 15.31 17.68
N VAL A 133 -11.34 16.13 18.67
CA VAL A 133 -11.72 15.64 19.99
C VAL A 133 -13.14 15.05 19.86
N LYS A 134 -13.25 13.73 20.00
CA LYS A 134 -14.52 13.02 20.06
C LYS A 134 -15.16 13.13 21.44
N GLY A 135 -14.33 13.05 22.48
CA GLY A 135 -14.74 13.02 23.88
C GLY A 135 -13.65 13.53 24.79
N VAL A 136 -14.04 13.95 26.00
CA VAL A 136 -13.10 14.38 27.04
C VAL A 136 -13.42 13.63 28.31
N THR A 137 -12.41 12.98 28.89
CA THR A 137 -12.58 12.18 30.11
C THR A 137 -12.94 13.08 31.29
N ALA A 138 -14.04 12.79 31.97
CA ALA A 138 -14.45 13.54 33.16
C ALA A 138 -13.36 13.52 34.24
N GLY A 139 -13.02 14.69 34.80
CA GLY A 139 -11.93 14.86 35.77
C GLY A 139 -10.51 14.67 35.21
N GLY A 140 -10.38 14.40 33.91
CA GLY A 140 -9.11 14.24 33.20
C GLY A 140 -8.39 15.56 32.91
N PRO A 141 -7.14 15.50 32.41
CA PRO A 141 -6.31 16.69 32.17
C PRO A 141 -6.93 17.75 31.26
N SER A 142 -7.69 17.33 30.25
CA SER A 142 -8.29 18.25 29.27
C SER A 142 -9.69 18.73 29.63
N ALA A 143 -10.29 18.23 30.73
CA ALA A 143 -11.71 18.40 31.06
C ALA A 143 -12.20 19.86 31.12
N ALA A 144 -11.34 20.78 31.55
CA ALA A 144 -11.67 22.19 31.69
C ALA A 144 -11.33 23.05 30.45
N VAL A 145 -10.65 22.49 29.45
CA VAL A 145 -10.02 23.30 28.38
C VAL A 145 -10.41 22.86 26.96
N LEU A 146 -10.42 21.56 26.68
CA LEU A 146 -10.86 21.02 25.39
C LEU A 146 -12.32 20.58 25.45
N LYS A 147 -12.97 20.53 24.31
CA LYS A 147 -14.37 20.13 24.14
C LYS A 147 -14.51 19.20 22.93
N PRO A 148 -15.52 18.31 22.92
CA PRO A 148 -15.89 17.59 21.72
C PRO A 148 -16.10 18.55 20.53
N GLY A 149 -15.57 18.18 19.36
CA GLY A 149 -15.58 18.99 18.14
C GLY A 149 -14.39 19.94 17.98
N ASP A 150 -13.48 20.04 18.96
CA ASP A 150 -12.21 20.76 18.76
C ASP A 150 -11.35 20.02 17.74
N VAL A 151 -10.84 20.73 16.74
CA VAL A 151 -9.85 20.18 15.80
C VAL A 151 -8.46 20.52 16.32
N LEU A 152 -7.67 19.51 16.64
CA LEU A 152 -6.32 19.66 17.16
C LEU A 152 -5.35 20.00 16.03
N THR A 153 -4.62 21.10 16.18
CA THR A 153 -3.72 21.62 15.14
C THR A 153 -2.25 21.52 15.50
N SER A 154 -1.90 21.58 16.79
CA SER A 154 -0.51 21.47 17.23
C SER A 154 -0.35 21.05 18.69
N VAL A 155 0.84 20.51 19.02
CA VAL A 155 1.34 20.32 20.39
C VAL A 155 2.70 20.99 20.50
N ASP A 156 2.84 21.95 21.40
CA ASP A 156 4.06 22.75 21.59
C ASP A 156 4.58 23.38 20.27
N GLY A 157 3.65 23.81 19.42
CA GLY A 157 3.96 24.39 18.10
C GLY A 157 4.28 23.37 17.00
N GLN A 158 4.40 22.08 17.32
CA GLN A 158 4.57 21.02 16.34
C GLN A 158 3.21 20.64 15.73
N PRO A 159 3.06 20.59 14.40
CA PRO A 159 1.80 20.25 13.75
C PRO A 159 1.28 18.86 14.12
N VAL A 160 -0.02 18.78 14.36
CA VAL A 160 -0.75 17.51 14.49
C VAL A 160 -1.27 17.14 13.11
N THR A 161 -0.62 16.18 12.46
CA THR A 161 -0.94 15.77 11.08
C THR A 161 -1.68 14.44 10.99
N SER A 162 -1.78 13.71 12.11
CA SER A 162 -2.47 12.42 12.25
C SER A 162 -2.68 12.10 13.73
N ALA A 163 -3.56 11.14 14.02
CA ALA A 163 -3.78 10.63 15.38
C ALA A 163 -2.49 10.00 15.98
N ALA A 164 -1.70 9.33 15.13
CA ALA A 164 -0.40 8.78 15.51
C ALA A 164 0.58 9.88 15.90
N ARG A 165 0.69 10.94 15.09
CA ARG A 165 1.54 12.10 15.36
C ARG A 165 1.16 12.82 16.65
N LEU A 166 -0.14 13.00 16.91
CA LEU A 166 -0.62 13.55 18.18
C LEU A 166 -0.13 12.72 19.37
N THR A 167 -0.28 11.39 19.28
CA THR A 167 0.13 10.46 20.33
C THR A 167 1.64 10.50 20.57
N GLU A 168 2.43 10.55 19.50
CA GLU A 168 3.89 10.70 19.55
C GLU A 168 4.28 12.00 20.28
N LEU A 169 3.70 13.14 19.88
CA LEU A 169 4.01 14.46 20.47
C LEU A 169 3.67 14.53 21.97
N ILE A 170 2.55 13.93 22.39
CA ILE A 170 2.19 13.85 23.82
C ILE A 170 3.20 12.98 24.59
N ARG A 171 3.66 11.89 23.98
CA ARG A 171 4.57 10.91 24.60
C ARG A 171 6.04 11.32 24.56
N ALA A 172 6.39 12.33 23.78
CA ALA A 172 7.75 12.87 23.73
C ALA A 172 8.22 13.48 25.05
N LYS A 173 7.30 13.75 25.99
CA LYS A 173 7.60 14.31 27.32
C LYS A 173 7.01 13.45 28.45
N PRO A 174 7.63 13.41 29.64
CA PRO A 174 7.10 12.68 30.79
C PRO A 174 5.71 13.16 31.22
N ALA A 175 4.97 12.28 31.89
CA ALA A 175 3.73 12.66 32.57
C ALA A 175 3.97 13.78 33.60
N GLY A 176 2.98 14.66 33.78
CA GLY A 176 3.10 15.84 34.64
C GLY A 176 3.67 17.07 33.93
N THR A 177 4.06 16.96 32.66
CA THR A 177 4.59 18.09 31.88
C THR A 177 3.44 18.90 31.26
N PRO A 178 3.44 20.24 31.36
CA PRO A 178 2.50 21.09 30.64
C PRO A 178 2.80 21.08 29.13
N LEU A 179 1.77 20.85 28.34
CA LEU A 179 1.78 20.85 26.88
C LEU A 179 0.88 21.99 26.37
N LYS A 180 1.38 22.77 25.41
CA LYS A 180 0.60 23.81 24.73
C LYS A 180 -0.13 23.21 23.53
N ILE A 181 -1.43 22.99 23.67
CA ILE A 181 -2.27 22.39 22.63
C ILE A 181 -2.93 23.49 21.80
N GLY A 182 -2.53 23.60 20.52
CA GLY A 182 -3.23 24.42 19.54
C GLY A 182 -4.45 23.67 19.00
N TYR A 183 -5.58 24.36 18.88
CA TYR A 183 -6.80 23.79 18.32
C TYR A 183 -7.64 24.87 17.63
N THR A 184 -8.56 24.46 16.78
CA THR A 184 -9.63 25.33 16.26
C THR A 184 -10.98 24.87 16.78
N ARG A 185 -11.80 25.80 17.24
CA ARG A 185 -13.17 25.57 17.67
C ARG A 185 -14.09 26.43 16.81
N ASN A 186 -14.97 25.79 16.03
CA ASN A 186 -15.84 26.47 15.06
C ASN A 186 -15.04 27.40 14.13
N GLY A 187 -13.88 26.93 13.63
CA GLY A 187 -12.98 27.70 12.77
C GLY A 187 -12.15 28.78 13.47
N THR A 188 -12.38 29.07 14.75
CA THR A 188 -11.58 30.05 15.50
C THR A 188 -10.39 29.37 16.14
N ALA A 189 -9.18 29.83 15.81
CA ALA A 189 -7.94 29.32 16.39
C ALA A 189 -7.82 29.71 17.88
N ALA A 190 -7.41 28.76 18.70
CA ALA A 190 -7.21 28.94 20.14
C ALA A 190 -6.05 28.05 20.62
N THR A 191 -5.67 28.23 21.88
CA THR A 191 -4.63 27.42 22.51
C THR A 191 -4.96 27.18 23.97
N ALA A 192 -4.71 25.96 24.44
CA ALA A 192 -4.87 25.55 25.83
C ALA A 192 -3.57 24.96 26.36
N THR A 193 -3.31 25.15 27.65
CA THR A 193 -2.25 24.41 28.35
C THR A 193 -2.86 23.20 29.03
N VAL A 194 -2.36 22.02 28.72
CA VAL A 194 -2.79 20.76 29.32
C VAL A 194 -1.61 20.07 29.98
N THR A 195 -1.69 19.79 31.28
CA THR A 195 -0.68 19.02 31.99
C THR A 195 -1.00 17.53 31.89
N SER A 196 -0.19 16.77 31.15
CA SER A 196 -0.42 15.32 30.97
C SER A 196 -0.41 14.59 32.32
N ARG A 197 -1.14 13.48 32.40
CA ARG A 197 -1.11 12.55 33.55
C ARG A 197 -0.66 11.17 33.09
N GLU A 198 -0.09 10.42 34.00
CA GLU A 198 0.25 9.03 33.74
C GLU A 198 -1.03 8.19 33.72
N GLN A 199 -1.16 7.37 32.68
CA GLN A 199 -2.18 6.35 32.56
C GLN A 199 -1.57 5.15 31.83
N ASP A 200 -1.59 3.99 32.47
CA ASP A 200 -0.98 2.74 31.99
C ASP A 200 0.51 2.90 31.65
N GLY A 201 1.25 3.61 32.51
CA GLY A 201 2.68 3.87 32.32
C GLY A 201 3.01 4.85 31.19
N ARG A 202 2.03 5.56 30.62
CA ARG A 202 2.23 6.50 29.51
C ARG A 202 1.57 7.85 29.79
N PRO A 203 2.16 8.97 29.36
CA PRO A 203 1.52 10.28 29.46
C PRO A 203 0.28 10.35 28.56
N ARG A 204 -0.82 10.86 29.10
CA ARG A 204 -2.08 11.12 28.40
C ARG A 204 -2.69 12.44 28.82
N ILE A 205 -3.51 13.01 27.93
CA ILE A 205 -4.22 14.27 28.17
C ILE A 205 -5.73 14.07 28.39
N GLY A 206 -6.23 12.83 28.46
CA GLY A 206 -7.63 12.52 28.80
C GLY A 206 -8.64 12.96 27.75
N ILE A 207 -8.37 12.68 26.47
CA ILE A 207 -9.29 12.89 25.36
C ILE A 207 -9.45 11.59 24.56
N GLU A 208 -10.63 11.43 23.98
CA GLU A 208 -10.89 10.51 22.88
C GLU A 208 -10.82 11.31 21.58
N ILE A 209 -10.21 10.74 20.55
CA ILE A 209 -10.02 11.39 19.26
C ILE A 209 -10.74 10.65 18.14
N ASP A 210 -11.11 11.39 17.11
CA ASP A 210 -11.57 10.89 15.83
C ASP A 210 -10.69 11.49 14.72
N GLN A 211 -10.38 10.71 13.68
CA GLN A 211 -9.59 11.18 12.54
C GLN A 211 -10.51 11.30 11.33
N GLN A 212 -10.60 12.50 10.78
CA GLN A 212 -11.43 12.79 9.62
C GLN A 212 -10.62 13.47 8.54
N GLN A 213 -10.98 13.28 7.28
CA GLN A 213 -10.40 14.01 6.16
C GLN A 213 -11.54 14.58 5.34
N PRO A 214 -12.09 15.75 5.72
CA PRO A 214 -13.28 16.26 5.06
C PRO A 214 -12.98 16.71 3.62
N HIS A 215 -13.77 16.22 2.68
CA HIS A 215 -13.76 16.60 1.26
C HIS A 215 -15.19 16.63 0.70
N PRO A 216 -15.51 17.48 -0.30
CA PRO A 216 -16.88 17.72 -0.78
C PRO A 216 -17.36 16.73 -1.85
N PHE A 217 -16.78 15.54 -1.93
CA PHE A 217 -17.08 14.52 -2.92
C PHE A 217 -16.95 13.13 -2.30
N THR A 218 -17.42 12.09 -2.99
CA THR A 218 -17.23 10.70 -2.57
C THR A 218 -16.18 10.04 -3.42
N LEU A 219 -15.25 9.33 -2.79
CA LEU A 219 -14.26 8.48 -3.42
C LEU A 219 -14.55 7.03 -3.06
N LYS A 220 -14.46 6.13 -4.04
CA LYS A 220 -14.54 4.68 -3.82
C LYS A 220 -13.56 3.97 -4.73
N ILE A 221 -12.81 3.03 -4.17
CA ILE A 221 -12.03 2.07 -4.94
C ILE A 221 -12.83 0.77 -5.00
N ASP A 222 -13.05 0.26 -6.21
CA ASP A 222 -13.75 -1.01 -6.46
C ASP A 222 -12.88 -1.87 -7.36
N LEU A 223 -12.23 -2.86 -6.75
CA LEU A 223 -11.43 -3.83 -7.46
C LEU A 223 -11.84 -5.23 -7.01
N GLY A 224 -11.91 -6.16 -7.95
CA GLY A 224 -12.27 -7.57 -7.71
C GLY A 224 -11.25 -8.30 -6.83
N ASP A 225 -11.15 -9.62 -6.99
CA ASP A 225 -10.36 -10.49 -6.10
C ASP A 225 -8.83 -10.28 -6.21
N ILE A 226 -8.34 -9.18 -5.64
CA ILE A 226 -6.93 -8.84 -5.49
C ILE A 226 -6.67 -8.57 -4.00
N GLY A 227 -5.55 -9.09 -3.49
CA GLY A 227 -5.18 -8.97 -2.09
C GLY A 227 -3.73 -8.52 -1.88
N GLY A 228 -3.43 -8.21 -0.62
CA GLY A 228 -2.10 -7.81 -0.15
C GLY A 228 -1.82 -6.31 -0.24
N PRO A 229 -0.87 -5.78 0.55
CA PRO A 229 -0.78 -4.34 0.79
C PRO A 229 -0.12 -3.53 -0.34
N SER A 230 0.38 -4.18 -1.38
CA SER A 230 1.37 -3.61 -2.30
C SER A 230 0.82 -2.71 -3.43
N ALA A 231 -0.46 -2.38 -3.40
CA ALA A 231 -1.16 -1.58 -4.40
C ALA A 231 -1.29 -0.09 -4.04
N GLY A 232 -1.00 0.28 -2.78
CA GLY A 232 -1.29 1.60 -2.23
C GLY A 232 -0.76 2.77 -3.06
N LEU A 233 0.51 2.71 -3.48
CA LEU A 233 1.11 3.77 -4.32
C LEU A 233 0.32 4.00 -5.63
N MET A 234 -0.06 2.93 -6.32
CA MET A 234 -0.74 3.02 -7.62
C MET A 234 -2.18 3.51 -7.50
N PHE A 235 -2.85 3.21 -6.38
CA PHE A 235 -4.14 3.81 -6.07
C PHE A 235 -4.00 5.30 -5.76
N ALA A 236 -3.01 5.69 -4.95
CA ALA A 236 -2.80 7.10 -4.61
C ALA A 236 -2.54 7.94 -5.87
N LEU A 237 -1.66 7.46 -6.76
CA LEU A 237 -1.42 8.09 -8.06
C LEU A 237 -2.68 8.14 -8.92
N GLY A 238 -3.50 7.08 -8.95
CA GLY A 238 -4.74 7.07 -9.71
C GLY A 238 -5.79 8.05 -9.19
N ILE A 239 -5.84 8.28 -7.88
CA ILE A 239 -6.71 9.28 -7.25
C ILE A 239 -6.24 10.68 -7.60
N VAL A 240 -4.93 10.96 -7.46
CA VAL A 240 -4.35 12.25 -7.85
C VAL A 240 -4.62 12.52 -9.33
N ASP A 241 -4.36 11.55 -10.21
CA ASP A 241 -4.61 11.66 -11.64
C ASP A 241 -6.07 12.02 -11.91
N LYS A 242 -7.04 11.27 -11.36
CA LYS A 242 -8.48 11.54 -11.58
C LYS A 242 -8.98 12.89 -11.03
N LEU A 243 -8.35 13.43 -10.01
CA LEU A 243 -8.80 14.66 -9.33
C LEU A 243 -8.11 15.93 -9.83
N GLU A 244 -6.96 15.79 -10.50
CA GLU A 244 -6.22 16.88 -11.13
C GLU A 244 -6.34 16.87 -12.66
N PRO A 245 -6.28 18.03 -13.34
CA PRO A 245 -6.38 18.08 -14.80
C PRO A 245 -5.19 17.47 -15.55
N ALA A 246 -4.05 17.26 -14.88
CA ALA A 246 -2.82 16.82 -15.51
C ALA A 246 -2.79 15.31 -15.74
N ASP A 247 -2.54 14.87 -16.98
CA ASP A 247 -2.31 13.45 -17.31
C ASP A 247 -0.95 13.00 -16.76
N LEU A 248 -0.94 12.30 -15.62
CA LEU A 248 0.28 11.79 -14.98
C LEU A 248 1.02 10.77 -15.83
N THR A 249 0.31 10.10 -16.74
CA THR A 249 0.87 9.03 -17.57
C THR A 249 1.63 9.56 -18.77
N GLY A 250 1.35 10.79 -19.21
CA GLY A 250 1.89 11.36 -20.44
C GLY A 250 1.64 10.48 -21.67
N GLY A 251 0.48 9.81 -21.71
CA GLY A 251 0.10 8.85 -22.75
C GLY A 251 0.84 7.50 -22.70
N LYS A 252 1.52 7.15 -21.60
CA LYS A 252 2.29 5.89 -21.47
C LYS A 252 1.59 4.89 -20.58
N VAL A 253 1.95 3.61 -20.74
CA VAL A 253 1.65 2.60 -19.72
C VAL A 253 2.72 2.71 -18.65
N VAL A 254 2.35 3.22 -17.48
CA VAL A 254 3.19 3.30 -16.29
C VAL A 254 2.76 2.18 -15.36
N ALA A 255 3.67 1.28 -14.99
CA ALA A 255 3.39 0.26 -13.99
C ALA A 255 4.11 0.57 -12.67
N GLY A 256 3.69 -0.06 -11.59
CA GLY A 256 4.39 0.08 -10.32
C GLY A 256 3.79 -0.73 -9.20
N THR A 257 4.45 -0.63 -8.04
CA THR A 257 4.03 -1.27 -6.79
C THR A 257 4.57 -0.48 -5.61
N GLY A 258 4.03 -0.73 -4.42
CA GLY A 258 4.48 -0.12 -3.19
C GLY A 258 3.33 -0.09 -2.21
N THR A 259 3.60 -0.46 -0.96
CA THR A 259 2.71 -0.04 0.13
C THR A 259 2.80 1.48 0.26
N ILE A 260 1.80 2.09 0.88
CA ILE A 260 1.83 3.52 1.20
C ILE A 260 1.22 3.71 2.58
N ASP A 261 1.76 4.65 3.35
CA ASP A 261 1.14 5.10 4.59
C ASP A 261 0.39 6.42 4.41
N ASP A 262 -0.31 6.84 5.46
CA ASP A 262 -1.13 8.07 5.47
C ASP A 262 -0.29 9.35 5.25
N GLU A 263 1.03 9.30 5.51
CA GLU A 263 1.97 10.39 5.25
C GLU A 263 2.52 10.38 3.81
N GLY A 264 2.16 9.38 3.01
CA GLY A 264 2.60 9.22 1.62
C GLY A 264 3.99 8.60 1.47
N ARG A 265 4.54 7.94 2.51
CA ARG A 265 5.79 7.19 2.40
C ARG A 265 5.52 5.85 1.72
N VAL A 266 6.37 5.50 0.76
CA VAL A 266 6.27 4.26 0.00
C VAL A 266 7.13 3.19 0.67
N GLY A 267 6.50 2.09 1.07
CA GLY A 267 7.18 1.00 1.76
C GLY A 267 7.53 -0.18 0.84
N PRO A 268 8.37 -1.11 1.34
CA PRO A 268 8.84 -2.25 0.58
C PRO A 268 7.73 -3.28 0.34
N ILE A 269 7.94 -4.12 -0.66
CA ILE A 269 7.02 -5.18 -1.06
C ILE A 269 7.79 -6.48 -1.36
N GLY A 270 7.07 -7.60 -1.46
CA GLY A 270 7.61 -8.88 -1.92
C GLY A 270 7.29 -9.20 -3.38
N GLY A 271 8.12 -10.04 -4.00
CA GLY A 271 7.92 -10.56 -5.36
C GLY A 271 8.19 -9.54 -6.46
N ILE A 272 9.27 -8.76 -6.34
CA ILE A 272 9.64 -7.77 -7.37
C ILE A 272 9.87 -8.45 -8.71
N ALA A 273 10.56 -9.58 -8.74
CA ALA A 273 10.86 -10.30 -9.98
C ALA A 273 9.59 -10.60 -10.79
N GLN A 274 8.58 -11.19 -10.16
CA GLN A 274 7.30 -11.53 -10.78
C GLN A 274 6.53 -10.28 -11.22
N LYS A 275 6.57 -9.21 -10.42
CA LYS A 275 5.90 -7.94 -10.73
C LYS A 275 6.51 -7.22 -11.93
N LEU A 276 7.84 -7.26 -12.07
CA LEU A 276 8.53 -6.68 -13.22
C LEU A 276 8.17 -7.41 -14.53
N VAL A 277 8.09 -8.75 -14.49
CA VAL A 277 7.60 -9.54 -15.64
C VAL A 277 6.17 -9.14 -15.98
N GLY A 278 5.26 -9.13 -14.99
CA GLY A 278 3.86 -8.72 -15.21
C GLY A 278 3.71 -7.30 -15.77
N ALA A 279 4.57 -6.36 -15.35
CA ALA A 279 4.59 -5.01 -15.91
C ALA A 279 5.03 -4.99 -17.38
N LYS A 280 6.09 -5.73 -17.71
CA LYS A 280 6.58 -5.84 -19.09
C LYS A 280 5.54 -6.47 -20.00
N ASP A 281 4.90 -7.55 -19.57
CA ASP A 281 3.85 -8.24 -20.31
C ASP A 281 2.62 -7.34 -20.53
N ALA A 282 2.35 -6.44 -19.58
CA ALA A 282 1.32 -5.41 -19.70
C ALA A 282 1.73 -4.23 -20.60
N GLY A 283 2.92 -4.25 -21.21
CA GLY A 283 3.42 -3.23 -22.12
C GLY A 283 3.92 -1.96 -21.43
N ALA A 284 4.23 -2.03 -20.13
CA ALA A 284 4.73 -0.88 -19.37
C ALA A 284 6.00 -0.29 -20.00
N LYS A 285 6.08 1.03 -20.04
CA LYS A 285 7.23 1.80 -20.51
C LYS A 285 8.14 2.25 -19.38
N VAL A 286 7.69 2.06 -18.15
CA VAL A 286 8.41 2.38 -16.93
C VAL A 286 7.78 1.64 -15.76
N PHE A 287 8.57 1.34 -14.74
CA PHE A 287 8.11 0.74 -13.50
C PHE A 287 8.53 1.58 -12.29
N LEU A 288 7.57 1.97 -11.43
CA LEU A 288 7.84 2.63 -10.15
C LEU A 288 8.19 1.57 -9.09
N VAL A 289 9.40 1.66 -8.54
CA VAL A 289 9.96 0.72 -7.56
C VAL A 289 10.12 1.42 -6.21
N PRO A 290 9.60 0.85 -5.11
CA PRO A 290 9.90 1.31 -3.76
C PRO A 290 11.41 1.39 -3.55
N ALA A 291 11.90 2.46 -2.95
CA ALA A 291 13.34 2.70 -2.82
C ALA A 291 14.10 1.55 -2.15
N GLU A 292 13.46 0.90 -1.18
CA GLU A 292 14.01 -0.25 -0.45
C GLU A 292 14.09 -1.53 -1.29
N ASN A 293 13.30 -1.64 -2.36
CA ASN A 293 13.32 -2.76 -3.30
C ASN A 293 14.28 -2.58 -4.47
N CYS A 294 14.91 -1.42 -4.65
CA CYS A 294 15.78 -1.17 -5.81
C CYS A 294 16.87 -2.23 -5.98
N ALA A 295 17.51 -2.67 -4.89
CA ALA A 295 18.57 -3.68 -4.97
C ALA A 295 18.07 -5.02 -5.52
N GLU A 296 16.83 -5.42 -5.19
CA GLU A 296 16.20 -6.62 -5.76
C GLU A 296 15.80 -6.40 -7.23
N ALA A 297 15.26 -5.23 -7.54
CA ALA A 297 14.77 -4.88 -8.88
C ALA A 297 15.88 -4.89 -9.93
N VAL A 298 17.05 -4.30 -9.63
CA VAL A 298 18.19 -4.27 -10.57
C VAL A 298 18.82 -5.64 -10.81
N ARG A 299 18.62 -6.61 -9.91
CA ARG A 299 19.05 -8.00 -10.11
C ARG A 299 18.09 -8.81 -10.99
N ASN A 300 16.89 -8.28 -11.24
CA ASN A 300 15.87 -8.90 -12.08
C ASN A 300 15.48 -7.98 -13.25
N PRO A 301 16.45 -7.54 -14.08
CA PRO A 301 16.21 -6.54 -15.09
C PRO A 301 15.24 -7.06 -16.16
N GLN A 302 14.32 -6.20 -16.57
CA GLN A 302 13.46 -6.44 -17.72
C GLN A 302 13.94 -5.56 -18.89
N PRO A 303 14.32 -6.14 -20.04
CA PRO A 303 14.70 -5.37 -21.22
C PRO A 303 13.65 -4.30 -21.54
N ASP A 304 14.13 -3.09 -21.83
CA ASP A 304 13.32 -1.92 -22.20
C ASP A 304 12.28 -1.45 -21.14
N LEU A 305 12.46 -1.85 -19.88
CA LEU A 305 11.66 -1.39 -18.75
C LEU A 305 12.52 -0.61 -17.74
N PRO A 306 12.63 0.72 -17.86
CA PRO A 306 13.27 1.58 -16.87
C PRO A 306 12.63 1.44 -15.49
N LEU A 307 13.48 1.35 -14.46
CA LEU A 307 13.08 1.21 -13.05
C LEU A 307 13.28 2.55 -12.34
N LEU A 308 12.20 3.19 -11.89
CA LEU A 308 12.26 4.47 -11.20
C LEU A 308 12.18 4.28 -9.69
N ARG A 309 13.11 4.88 -8.98
CA ARG A 309 13.19 4.81 -7.52
C ARG A 309 12.20 5.80 -6.90
N VAL A 310 11.30 5.33 -6.04
CA VAL A 310 10.36 6.19 -5.30
C VAL A 310 10.36 5.84 -3.80
N ALA A 311 10.55 6.84 -2.93
CA ALA A 311 10.43 6.66 -1.48
C ALA A 311 9.15 7.29 -0.91
N THR A 312 8.49 8.17 -1.67
CA THR A 312 7.25 8.84 -1.29
C THR A 312 6.30 8.99 -2.50
N LEU A 313 5.05 9.36 -2.26
CA LEU A 313 4.09 9.74 -3.30
C LEU A 313 4.60 10.95 -4.10
N ASP A 314 5.17 11.95 -3.42
CA ASP A 314 5.77 13.14 -4.03
C ASP A 314 6.97 12.77 -4.94
N ASP A 315 7.82 11.82 -4.53
CA ASP A 315 8.89 11.30 -5.40
C ASP A 315 8.31 10.68 -6.67
N ALA A 316 7.22 9.92 -6.56
CA ALA A 316 6.55 9.30 -7.70
C ALA A 316 5.94 10.35 -8.64
N LEU A 317 5.24 11.36 -8.11
CA LEU A 317 4.67 12.45 -8.88
C LEU A 317 5.75 13.25 -9.62
N LYS A 318 6.85 13.60 -8.93
CA LYS A 318 8.02 14.26 -9.54
C LYS A 318 8.68 13.42 -10.62
N ALA A 319 8.77 12.11 -10.40
CA ALA A 319 9.34 11.20 -11.39
C ALA A 319 8.47 11.13 -12.65
N LEU A 320 7.15 11.07 -12.51
CA LEU A 320 6.22 11.08 -13.64
C LEU A 320 6.23 12.43 -14.37
N ASP A 321 6.28 13.54 -13.64
CA ASP A 321 6.40 14.87 -14.24
C ASP A 321 7.70 15.02 -15.04
N THR A 322 8.82 14.56 -14.47
CA THR A 322 10.12 14.54 -15.15
C THR A 322 10.07 13.72 -16.42
N LEU A 323 9.45 12.54 -16.41
CA LEU A 323 9.27 11.72 -17.62
C LEU A 323 8.44 12.43 -18.69
N ARG A 324 7.34 13.07 -18.29
CA ARG A 324 6.43 13.79 -19.19
C ARG A 324 7.13 14.98 -19.84
N ALA A 325 8.03 15.64 -19.11
CA ALA A 325 8.89 16.71 -19.61
C ALA A 325 10.06 16.21 -20.49
N GLY A 326 10.20 14.89 -20.71
CA GLY A 326 11.29 14.29 -21.49
C GLY A 326 12.61 14.16 -20.74
N GLY A 327 12.61 14.39 -19.43
CA GLY A 327 13.76 14.23 -18.55
C GLY A 327 14.01 12.78 -18.11
N GLN A 328 15.03 12.59 -17.28
CA GLN A 328 15.38 11.29 -16.70
C GLN A 328 15.19 11.34 -15.17
N PRO A 329 14.19 10.64 -14.62
CA PRO A 329 14.02 10.55 -13.17
C PRO A 329 15.11 9.70 -12.52
N THR A 330 15.20 9.80 -11.20
CA THR A 330 16.06 8.92 -10.38
C THR A 330 15.69 7.45 -10.62
N ARG A 331 16.69 6.66 -11.03
CA ARG A 331 16.53 5.23 -11.27
C ARG A 331 17.02 4.40 -10.08
N CYS A 332 16.59 3.15 -10.05
CA CYS A 332 17.42 2.09 -9.49
C CYS A 332 18.58 1.82 -10.49
#